data_AF-A0A1B8D4Y1-F1
#
_entry.id   AF-A0A1B8D4Y1-F1
#
_cell.length_a   1.000
_cell.length_b   1.000
_cell.length_c   1.000
_cell.angle_alpha   90.00
_cell.angle_beta   90.00
_cell.angle_gamma   90.00
#
_symmetry.space_group_name_H-M   'P 1'
#
loop_
_entity.id
_entity.type
_entity.pdbx_description
1 polymer ?
#
loop_
_entity_poly.entity_id
_entity_poly.type
_entity_poly.pdbx_seq_one_letter_code
_entity_poly.pdbx_strand_id
1 'polypeptide(L)' 'MKATVLITLALSTVVAGLTCLTNSGGGCGQYTVSGLGACKQQIRNAGGTTEDLAIAMIETENIGTNYAYGNNKS' A
#
# COMPACT_ATOMS: atom_id res chain seq x y z
N MET A 1 -6.75 -32.72 34.17
CA MET A 1 -7.34 -31.69 33.29
C MET A 1 -6.67 -30.36 33.59
N LYS A 2 -5.45 -30.18 33.09
CA LYS A 2 -4.58 -29.03 33.37
C LYS A 2 -3.59 -28.95 32.20
N ALA A 3 -3.39 -27.75 31.67
CA ALA A 3 -2.36 -27.37 30.70
C ALA A 3 -2.58 -27.76 29.21
N THR A 4 -3.63 -27.21 28.59
CA THR A 4 -3.68 -27.08 27.11
C THR A 4 -4.10 -25.66 26.70
N VAL A 5 -3.45 -24.65 27.30
CA VAL A 5 -3.57 -23.25 26.89
C VAL A 5 -2.17 -22.70 26.64
N LEU A 6 -1.48 -23.35 25.70
CA LEU A 6 -0.19 -22.94 25.15
C LEU A 6 -0.23 -23.33 23.68
N ILE A 7 -1.03 -22.64 22.86
CA ILE A 7 -0.92 -22.71 21.41
C ILE A 7 -1.47 -21.41 20.81
N THR A 8 -0.54 -20.69 20.17
CA THR A 8 -0.73 -19.66 19.14
C THR A 8 -1.51 -18.40 19.54
N LEU A 9 -0.84 -17.49 20.25
CA LEU A 9 -1.13 -16.06 20.02
C LEU A 9 -0.46 -15.65 18.71
N ALA A 10 -1.31 -15.19 17.81
CA ALA A 10 -1.12 -15.09 16.38
C ALA A 10 -0.06 -14.07 15.94
N LEU A 11 0.60 -14.46 14.85
CA LEU A 11 1.08 -13.66 13.72
C LEU A 11 1.88 -12.40 14.05
N SER A 12 3.19 -12.61 14.08
CA SER A 12 4.26 -11.75 13.58
C SER A 12 3.83 -10.39 13.04
N THR A 13 4.03 -9.34 13.84
CA THR A 13 4.14 -7.97 13.35
C THR A 13 5.45 -7.83 12.56
N VAL A 14 5.48 -8.34 11.33
CA VAL A 14 6.53 -8.01 10.35
C VAL A 14 5.98 -6.94 9.42
N VAL A 15 5.71 -5.75 9.95
CA VAL A 15 6.00 -4.54 9.16
C VAL A 15 7.50 -4.34 9.33
N ALA A 16 8.29 -5.22 8.71
CA ALA A 16 9.64 -4.84 8.35
C ALA A 16 9.44 -3.72 7.35
N GLY A 17 9.72 -2.48 7.79
CA GLY A 17 9.78 -1.34 6.91
C GLY A 17 10.55 -1.76 5.66
N LEU A 18 9.91 -1.63 4.51
CA LEU A 18 10.58 -1.86 3.23
C LEU A 18 11.76 -0.90 3.21
N THR A 19 12.95 -1.41 3.52
CA THR A 19 14.16 -0.64 3.40
C THR A 19 14.26 -0.24 1.95
N CYS A 20 14.40 1.06 1.71
CA CYS A 20 14.46 1.58 0.37
C CYS A 20 15.46 0.83 -0.47
N LEU A 21 15.01 0.39 -1.65
CA LEU A 21 15.92 -0.16 -2.63
C LEU A 21 17.00 0.89 -2.91
N THR A 22 18.24 0.44 -2.99
CA THR A 22 19.42 1.28 -3.22
C THR A 22 19.36 2.05 -4.56
N ASN A 23 18.41 1.74 -5.44
CA ASN A 23 18.19 2.41 -6.72
C ASN A 23 17.01 3.42 -6.74
N SER A 24 16.50 3.85 -5.58
CA SER A 24 15.28 4.68 -5.50
C SER A 24 15.36 6.06 -6.20
N GLY A 25 16.53 6.52 -6.65
CA GLY A 25 16.70 7.75 -7.44
C GLY A 25 16.36 9.09 -6.75
N GLY A 26 15.67 9.08 -5.61
CA GLY A 26 15.25 10.29 -4.88
C GLY A 26 14.87 10.04 -3.40
N GLY A 27 15.24 8.88 -2.86
CA GLY A 27 14.76 8.40 -1.55
C GLY A 27 13.47 7.58 -1.69
N CYS A 28 13.15 6.81 -0.66
CA CYS A 28 11.88 6.11 -0.58
C CYS A 28 11.36 6.17 0.87
N GLY A 29 10.13 5.73 1.07
CA GLY A 29 9.59 5.56 2.41
C GLY A 29 8.24 4.89 2.37
N GLN A 30 7.62 4.85 3.55
CA GLN A 30 6.26 4.39 3.70
C GLN A 30 5.58 5.18 4.81
N TYR A 31 4.32 5.52 4.59
CA TYR A 31 3.45 6.16 5.56
C TYR A 31 2.03 5.66 5.32
N THR A 32 1.17 5.84 6.33
CA THR A 32 -0.21 5.38 6.26
C THR A 32 -1.11 6.47 5.71
N VAL A 33 -1.94 6.11 4.73
CA VAL A 33 -3.02 6.96 4.19
C VAL A 33 -4.35 6.33 4.55
N SER A 34 -5.20 7.06 5.28
CA SER A 34 -6.52 6.59 5.72
C SER A 34 -7.40 6.23 4.52
N GLY A 35 -8.06 5.07 4.57
CA GLY A 35 -8.95 4.60 3.50
C GLY A 35 -8.26 4.00 2.27
N LEU A 36 -6.92 4.12 2.15
CA LEU A 36 -6.17 3.64 0.98
C LEU A 36 -6.31 2.13 0.73
N GLY A 37 -6.41 1.32 1.80
CA GLY A 37 -6.63 -0.11 1.69
C GLY A 37 -7.93 -0.49 0.97
N ALA A 38 -9.01 0.25 1.22
CA ALA A 38 -10.29 0.03 0.55
C ALA A 38 -10.22 0.39 -0.94
N CYS A 39 -9.56 1.50 -1.28
CA CYS A 39 -9.34 1.90 -2.66
C CYS A 39 -8.48 0.87 -3.43
N LYS A 40 -7.39 0.38 -2.81
CA LYS A 40 -6.57 -0.71 -3.37
C LYS A 40 -7.40 -1.95 -3.69
N GLN A 41 -8.31 -2.34 -2.79
CA GLN A 41 -9.20 -3.48 -3.01
C GLN A 41 -10.20 -3.23 -4.16
N GLN A 42 -10.75 -2.02 -4.27
CA GLN A 42 -11.64 -1.65 -5.38
C GLN A 42 -10.93 -1.80 -6.74
N ILE A 43 -9.68 -1.34 -6.84
CA ILE A 43 -8.88 -1.47 -8.08
C ILE A 43 -8.60 -2.94 -8.41
N ARG A 44 -8.23 -3.74 -7.41
CA ARG A 44 -8.03 -5.19 -7.60
C ARG A 44 -9.30 -5.89 -8.07
N ASN A 45 -10.45 -5.51 -7.52
CA ASN A 45 -11.75 -6.05 -7.91
C ASN A 45 -12.17 -5.61 -9.32
N ALA A 46 -11.70 -4.44 -9.77
CA ALA A 46 -11.89 -3.96 -11.14
C ALA A 46 -10.94 -4.62 -12.16
N GLY A 47 -10.12 -5.59 -11.74
CA GLY A 47 -9.17 -6.30 -12.60
C GLY A 47 -7.76 -5.73 -12.59
N GLY A 48 -7.47 -4.70 -11.79
CA GLY A 48 -6.13 -4.14 -11.66
C GLY A 48 -5.13 -5.14 -11.06
N THR A 49 -3.94 -5.14 -11.61
CA THR A 49 -2.81 -5.93 -11.14
C THR A 49 -2.06 -5.23 -10.01
N THR A 50 -1.08 -5.89 -9.43
CA THR A 50 -0.16 -5.26 -8.47
C THR A 50 0.74 -4.21 -9.12
N GLU A 51 1.02 -4.36 -10.42
CA GLU A 51 1.77 -3.37 -11.20
C GLU A 51 0.96 -2.09 -11.39
N ASP A 52 -0.33 -2.21 -11.74
CA ASP A 52 -1.23 -1.07 -11.86
C ASP A 52 -1.34 -0.29 -10.54
N LEU A 53 -1.43 -1.01 -9.41
CA LEU A 53 -1.42 -0.38 -8.09
C LEU A 53 -0.10 0.34 -7.81
N ALA A 54 1.04 -0.23 -8.21
CA ALA A 54 2.35 0.39 -7.99
C ALA A 54 2.49 1.68 -8.79
N ILE A 55 2.09 1.68 -10.06
CA ILE A 55 2.05 2.88 -10.91
C ILE A 55 1.15 3.92 -10.27
N ALA A 56 -0.07 3.56 -9.90
CA ALA A 56 -1.03 4.51 -9.35
C ALA A 56 -0.61 5.09 -7.98
N MET A 57 0.13 4.33 -7.16
CA MET A 57 0.72 4.80 -5.90
C MET A 57 1.92 5.74 -6.09
N ILE A 58 2.55 5.75 -7.25
CA ILE A 58 3.59 6.74 -7.60
C ILE A 58 2.92 8.04 -8.07
N GLU A 59 1.79 7.95 -8.76
CA GLU A 59 1.11 9.13 -9.32
C GLU A 59 0.38 9.97 -8.25
N THR A 60 -0.29 9.33 -7.29
CA THR A 60 -1.05 10.06 -6.23
C THR A 60 -1.09 9.30 -4.91
N GLU A 61 -1.11 10.02 -3.78
CA GLU A 61 -1.07 9.41 -2.44
C GLU A 61 -2.32 8.59 -2.10
N ASN A 62 -3.49 9.02 -2.59
CA ASN A 62 -4.79 8.39 -2.31
C ASN A 62 -5.29 7.50 -3.45
N ILE A 63 -4.51 7.35 -4.53
CA ILE A 63 -4.92 6.66 -5.78
C ILE A 63 -6.22 7.26 -6.36
N GLY A 64 -6.38 8.58 -6.22
CA GLY A 64 -7.54 9.33 -6.67
C GLY A 64 -7.30 10.11 -7.95
N THR A 65 -8.38 10.71 -8.46
CA THR A 65 -8.35 11.58 -9.65
C THR A 65 -8.76 13.02 -9.33
N ASN A 66 -8.73 13.40 -8.05
CA ASN A 66 -9.08 14.74 -7.57
C ASN A 66 -7.93 15.77 -7.69
N TYR A 67 -6.91 15.45 -8.49
CA TYR A 67 -5.84 16.40 -8.83
C TYR A 67 -6.33 17.44 -9.86
N ALA A 68 -5.57 18.52 -10.04
CA ALA A 68 -5.94 19.57 -10.99
C ALA A 68 -6.19 19.00 -12.39
N TYR A 69 -7.26 19.44 -13.04
CA TYR A 69 -7.69 18.88 -14.33
C TYR A 69 -6.54 18.82 -15.35
N GLY A 70 -6.40 17.67 -16.02
CA GLY A 70 -5.32 17.43 -16.98
C GLY A 70 -3.91 17.45 -16.37
N ASN A 71 -3.77 17.37 -15.04
CA ASN A 71 -2.51 17.61 -14.33
C ASN A 71 -1.88 18.96 -14.74
N ASN A 72 -2.72 20.01 -14.83
CA ASN A 72 -2.40 21.35 -15.32
C ASN A 72 -1.82 21.40 -16.75
N LYS A 73 -2.25 20.49 -17.62
CA LYS A 73 -1.85 20.40 -19.03
C LYS A 73 -3.08 20.31 -19.93
N SER A 74 -2.91 20.68 -21.21
CA SER A 74 -3.94 20.78 -22.25
C SER A 74 -3.66 19.87 -23.43
#